data_AF-A0A0F6YML9-F1
#
_entry.id   AF-A0A0F6YML9-F1
#
_cell.length_a   1.000
_cell.length_b   1.000
_cell.length_c   1.000
_cell.angle_alpha   90.00
_cell.angle_beta   90.00
_cell.angle_gamma   90.00
#
_symmetry.space_group_name_H-M   'P 1'
#
loop_
_entity.id
_entity.type
_entity.pdbx_description
1 polymer ?
#
loop_
_entity_poly.entity_id
_entity_poly.type
_entity_poly.pdbx_seq_one_letter_code
_entity_poly.pdbx_strand_id
1 'polypeptide(L)'
;MTALPRDLAEWLPGDLPAGTIADWALIGRSFDRKQGEALVLRLAGGAPCLLTRPERFEAFRALPLAGDLPLSLAWRTGELQLEARTVDGRVLVLSLLEIERDAVRRVLELEEIVEVRRSPSSHPPARPRRSGSDRPSTMRPPESAEMEVVRIPKTVRAPGTQPPRDVPSSSPAPRAPATKPGATPSPAAKKPAPLARRDQTPASISIGKTAATREPSSEPTRIGASSGSVHPPAFASEPAPIVRSSRDLDALRASFRHHWEQGALDEASQVARALAHLHVADAMELRLSRLQPESPPGFPTPLSPYLFRAFLAHDDEDAEIGRLLGALWPAYLQMRARSDRELGLRPRDEIDLAHVGGGVGRLFAHAARAFSLDRPRFFLRTDVPGGMAHLHAWPVASLCGGTLATGFDEVSMLHVLGHHLSLYRHEAYLIALAPAQLELEAIVLAALHLDGRVPSQDARIVGLADALARHMVPPVREALQNATADLRLAGADPRAELAHAVRRHRRAVHHTAVRAGFALCGGLAVSDRMQRMMPAVPGVLTDDLIDDLITYSVSPSWMALRKELGVAMEPSGANPPIGRA
;
A
#
# COMPACT_ATOMS: atom_id res chain seq x y z
N MET A 1 16.02 28.65 28.22
CA MET A 1 16.09 27.63 27.16
C MET A 1 15.48 26.36 27.72
N THR A 2 14.29 26.01 27.27
CA THR A 2 13.69 24.69 27.50
C THR A 2 14.47 23.69 26.67
N ALA A 3 14.95 22.59 27.28
CA ALA A 3 15.62 21.54 26.52
C ALA A 3 14.61 20.93 25.55
N LEU A 4 15.01 20.73 24.28
CA LEU A 4 14.21 19.92 23.36
C LEU A 4 14.02 18.52 23.97
N PRO A 5 12.83 17.90 23.84
CA PRO A 5 12.67 16.49 24.12
C PRO A 5 13.77 15.71 23.38
N ARG A 6 14.39 14.75 24.07
CA ARG A 6 15.54 14.00 23.54
C ARG A 6 15.21 13.37 22.17
N ASP A 7 13.98 12.91 22.04
CA ASP A 7 13.43 12.28 20.84
C ASP A 7 13.32 13.27 19.67
N LEU A 8 12.99 14.55 19.92
CA LEU A 8 12.87 15.56 18.87
C LEU A 8 14.24 16.01 18.33
N ALA A 9 15.28 15.97 19.17
CA ALA A 9 16.65 16.34 18.78
C ALA A 9 17.25 15.34 17.76
N GLU A 10 16.86 14.08 17.83
CA GLU A 10 17.25 13.03 16.87
C GLU A 10 16.52 13.19 15.51
N TRP A 11 15.45 14.01 15.46
CA TRP A 11 14.61 14.20 14.28
C TRP A 11 14.95 15.46 13.46
N LEU A 12 15.84 16.30 13.97
CA LEU A 12 16.28 17.51 13.29
C LEU A 12 17.25 17.15 12.15
N PRO A 13 17.23 17.89 11.02
CA PRO A 13 18.29 17.81 10.02
C PRO A 13 19.66 17.97 10.68
N GLY A 14 20.64 17.13 10.30
CA GLY A 14 21.96 17.08 10.97
C GLY A 14 22.78 18.37 10.85
N ASP A 15 22.39 19.27 9.95
CA ASP A 15 22.93 20.60 9.75
C ASP A 15 22.29 21.68 10.65
N LEU A 16 21.25 21.34 11.42
CA LEU A 16 20.53 22.26 12.30
C LEU A 16 20.92 22.01 13.78
N PRO A 17 21.82 22.82 14.38
CA PRO A 17 22.28 22.56 15.75
C PRO A 17 21.14 22.77 16.75
N ALA A 18 20.85 21.79 17.62
CA ALA A 18 19.76 21.90 18.60
C ALA A 18 19.81 23.16 19.50
N GLY A 19 20.99 23.76 19.67
CA GLY A 19 21.19 25.01 20.42
C GLY A 19 20.67 26.27 19.70
N THR A 20 20.34 26.20 18.42
CA THR A 20 19.82 27.34 17.64
C THR A 20 18.30 27.42 17.63
N ILE A 21 17.58 26.50 18.28
CA ILE A 21 16.11 26.51 18.30
C ILE A 21 15.62 27.30 19.52
N ALA A 22 14.89 28.39 19.26
CA ALA A 22 14.28 29.23 20.29
C ALA A 22 12.90 28.72 20.71
N ASP A 23 12.11 28.18 19.77
CA ASP A 23 10.76 27.66 20.03
C ASP A 23 10.30 26.65 18.96
N TRP A 24 9.27 25.85 19.27
CA TRP A 24 8.75 24.86 18.31
C TRP A 24 7.29 24.46 18.58
N ALA A 25 6.57 24.06 17.52
CA ALA A 25 5.24 23.46 17.59
C ALA A 25 5.14 22.27 16.64
N LEU A 26 4.85 21.09 17.19
CA LEU A 26 4.59 19.87 16.41
C LEU A 26 3.09 19.78 16.11
N ILE A 27 2.76 19.61 14.83
CA ILE A 27 1.41 19.44 14.30
C ILE A 27 1.30 17.97 13.88
N GLY A 28 0.72 17.15 14.74
CA GLY A 28 0.54 15.71 14.52
C GLY A 28 -0.78 15.42 13.84
N ARG A 29 -0.76 14.91 12.60
CA ARG A 29 -2.01 14.55 11.91
C ARG A 29 -2.53 13.19 12.37
N SER A 30 -3.83 13.13 12.64
CA SER A 30 -4.60 11.90 12.90
C SER A 30 -4.90 11.12 11.62
N PHE A 31 -5.24 9.83 11.78
CA PHE A 31 -5.34 8.75 10.78
C PHE A 31 -6.22 9.02 9.55
N ASP A 32 -7.10 10.04 9.56
CA ASP A 32 -8.07 10.29 8.50
C ASP A 32 -7.67 11.33 7.43
N ARG A 33 -6.45 11.86 7.47
CA ARG A 33 -5.89 12.71 6.38
C ARG A 33 -4.46 12.29 6.05
N LYS A 34 -3.99 12.58 4.82
CA LYS A 34 -2.64 12.24 4.32
C LYS A 34 -1.63 12.29 5.46
N GLN A 35 -1.09 11.11 5.81
CA GLN A 35 -0.15 10.93 6.92
C GLN A 35 0.94 11.99 6.81
N GLY A 36 1.36 12.53 7.94
CA GLY A 36 2.47 13.46 8.00
C GLY A 36 2.46 14.33 9.24
N GLU A 37 3.66 14.68 9.70
CA GLU A 37 3.89 15.60 10.82
C GLU A 37 4.45 16.89 10.25
N ALA A 38 3.98 18.04 10.74
CA ALA A 38 4.59 19.32 10.42
C ALA A 38 5.15 19.91 11.70
N LEU A 39 6.41 20.33 11.68
CA LEU A 39 7.10 20.92 12.80
C LEU A 39 7.42 22.37 12.42
N VAL A 40 6.76 23.31 13.09
CA VAL A 40 7.12 24.72 12.99
C VAL A 40 8.25 24.97 13.97
N LEU A 41 9.40 25.43 13.48
CA LEU A 41 10.55 25.78 14.29
C LEU A 41 10.80 27.28 14.22
N ARG A 42 11.23 27.86 15.34
CA ARG A 42 11.80 29.20 15.39
C ARG A 42 13.26 29.11 15.78
N LEU A 43 14.14 29.66 14.94
CA LEU A 43 15.57 29.72 15.23
C LEU A 43 15.89 30.98 16.06
N ALA A 44 16.91 30.91 16.91
CA ALA A 44 17.39 32.04 17.69
C ALA A 44 17.94 33.13 16.76
N GLY A 45 17.18 34.23 16.61
CA GLY A 45 17.54 35.35 15.74
C GLY A 45 17.23 35.15 14.25
N GLY A 46 16.36 34.20 13.89
CA GLY A 46 15.99 33.91 12.50
C GLY A 46 14.48 33.76 12.28
N ALA A 47 14.07 33.83 11.02
CA ALA A 47 12.68 33.62 10.61
C ALA A 47 12.18 32.20 10.96
N PRO A 48 10.88 32.04 11.28
CA PRO A 48 10.32 30.73 11.54
C PRO A 48 10.36 29.87 10.27
N CYS A 49 10.74 28.60 10.41
CA CYS A 49 10.77 27.65 9.31
C CYS A 49 9.76 26.52 9.54
N LEU A 50 9.23 25.98 8.44
CA LEU A 50 8.34 24.85 8.45
C LEU A 50 9.12 23.63 7.99
N LEU A 51 9.28 22.68 8.90
CA LEU A 51 9.73 21.35 8.57
C LEU A 51 8.51 20.47 8.34
N THR A 52 8.50 19.73 7.24
CA THR A 52 7.42 18.77 6.97
C THR A 52 7.98 17.37 6.84
N ARG A 53 7.23 16.44 7.42
CA ARG A 53 7.49 15.01 7.36
C ARG A 53 6.28 14.36 6.73
N PRO A 54 6.31 14.04 5.43
CA PRO A 54 5.16 13.46 4.74
C PRO A 54 4.85 12.01 5.20
N GLU A 55 5.76 11.33 5.91
CA GLU A 55 5.54 9.98 6.45
C GLU A 55 6.27 9.80 7.79
N ARG A 56 5.67 9.09 8.77
CA ARG A 56 6.19 8.90 10.14
C ARG A 56 7.57 8.25 10.27
N PHE A 57 8.22 7.87 9.15
CA PHE A 57 9.53 7.24 9.10
C PHE A 57 10.60 8.02 8.29
N GLU A 58 10.24 9.12 7.61
CA GLU A 58 11.22 9.98 6.94
C GLU A 58 11.85 11.01 7.90
N ALA A 59 13.05 11.52 7.62
CA ALA A 59 13.55 12.70 8.33
C ALA A 59 12.75 13.95 7.90
N PHE A 60 12.63 14.93 8.79
CA PHE A 60 11.98 16.20 8.46
C PHE A 60 12.72 16.89 7.31
N ARG A 61 11.99 17.30 6.27
CA ARG A 61 12.55 18.11 5.17
C ARG A 61 12.29 19.59 5.43
N ALA A 62 13.33 20.40 5.32
CA ALA A 62 13.20 21.84 5.35
C ALA A 62 12.54 22.34 4.08
N LEU A 63 11.40 23.02 4.22
CA LEU A 63 10.78 23.72 3.11
C LEU A 63 11.34 25.15 3.07
N PRO A 64 12.00 25.56 1.98
CA PRO A 64 12.48 26.93 1.85
C PRO A 64 11.26 27.85 1.70
N LEU A 65 11.15 28.81 2.61
CA LEU A 65 10.03 29.75 2.63
C LEU A 65 10.45 31.16 2.18
N ALA A 66 9.51 31.93 1.65
CA ALA A 66 9.77 33.25 1.06
C ALA A 66 9.72 34.40 2.09
N GLY A 67 10.80 35.18 2.17
CA GLY A 67 10.82 36.54 2.76
C GLY A 67 10.62 36.63 4.27
N ASP A 68 10.28 37.84 4.72
CA ASP A 68 10.35 38.23 6.14
C ASP A 68 9.25 37.60 7.01
N LEU A 69 8.11 37.19 6.43
CA LEU A 69 7.05 36.43 7.11
C LEU A 69 6.46 35.34 6.21
N PRO A 70 7.11 34.16 6.18
CA PRO A 70 6.69 33.09 5.31
C PRO A 70 5.47 32.31 5.81
N LEU A 71 5.15 32.42 7.10
CA LEU A 71 4.07 31.70 7.77
C LEU A 71 3.02 32.70 8.26
N SER A 72 1.76 32.46 7.96
CA SER A 72 0.65 33.30 8.41
C SER A 72 -0.55 32.46 8.82
N LEU A 73 -1.34 32.98 9.74
CA LEU A 73 -2.60 32.37 10.14
C LEU A 73 -3.75 33.09 9.42
N ALA A 74 -4.52 32.36 8.63
CA ALA A 74 -5.66 32.89 7.90
C ALA A 74 -6.96 32.21 8.35
N TRP A 75 -8.03 32.99 8.50
CA TRP A 75 -9.38 32.44 8.66
C TRP A 75 -10.00 32.22 7.28
N ARG A 76 -10.24 30.96 6.93
CA ARG A 76 -10.97 30.58 5.72
C ARG A 76 -12.07 29.61 6.07
N THR A 77 -13.26 29.81 5.48
CA THR A 77 -14.42 28.90 5.63
C THR A 77 -14.77 28.57 7.09
N GLY A 78 -14.55 29.50 8.03
CA GLY A 78 -14.83 29.29 9.45
C GLY A 78 -13.78 28.46 10.21
N GLU A 79 -12.63 28.18 9.62
CA GLU A 79 -11.51 27.48 10.26
C GLU A 79 -10.23 28.33 10.22
N LEU A 80 -9.38 28.18 11.25
CA LEU A 80 -8.04 28.78 11.27
C LEU A 80 -7.06 27.85 10.55
N GLN A 81 -6.40 28.37 9.52
CA GLN A 81 -5.45 27.65 8.69
C GLN A 81 -4.07 28.29 8.80
N LEU A 82 -3.01 27.48 8.82
CA LEU A 82 -1.63 27.91 8.66
C LEU A 82 -1.31 27.94 7.17
N GLU A 83 -1.00 29.13 6.65
CA GLU A 83 -0.54 29.34 5.28
C GLU A 83 0.98 29.53 5.28
N ALA A 84 1.69 28.73 4.49
CA ALA A 84 3.12 28.87 4.26
C ALA A 84 3.41 29.21 2.80
N ARG A 85 4.10 30.32 2.55
CA ARG A 85 4.59 30.66 1.21
C ARG A 85 5.99 30.14 1.01
N THR A 86 6.12 29.26 0.03
CA THR A 86 7.39 28.70 -0.42
C THR A 86 8.14 29.69 -1.33
N VAL A 87 9.47 29.54 -1.44
CA VAL A 87 10.32 30.42 -2.28
C VAL A 87 9.90 30.40 -3.76
N ASP A 88 9.31 29.31 -4.25
CA ASP A 88 8.80 29.20 -5.62
C ASP A 88 7.35 29.72 -5.77
N GLY A 89 6.82 30.41 -4.76
CA GLY A 89 5.55 31.12 -4.82
C GLY A 89 4.31 30.27 -4.54
N ARG A 90 4.45 28.97 -4.20
CA ARG A 90 3.30 28.13 -3.81
C ARG A 90 2.86 28.47 -2.40
N VAL A 91 1.54 28.44 -2.17
CA VAL A 91 0.93 28.58 -0.85
C VAL A 91 0.52 27.19 -0.36
N LEU A 92 1.17 26.73 0.70
CA LEU A 92 0.77 25.53 1.43
C LEU A 92 -0.25 25.92 2.48
N VAL A 93 -1.38 25.23 2.53
CA VAL A 93 -2.47 25.51 3.47
C VAL A 93 -2.69 24.30 4.37
N LEU A 94 -2.64 24.51 5.68
CA LEU A 94 -2.79 23.46 6.68
C LEU A 94 -3.94 23.84 7.63
N SER A 95 -5.04 23.08 7.62
CA SER A 95 -6.09 23.23 8.65
C SER A 95 -5.55 22.82 10.02
N LEU A 96 -5.81 23.64 11.04
CA LEU A 96 -5.39 23.40 12.42
C LEU A 96 -6.56 22.96 13.29
N LEU A 97 -6.37 21.89 14.06
CA LEU A 97 -7.22 21.50 15.19
C LEU A 97 -7.10 22.52 16.31
N GLU A 98 -8.12 22.60 17.18
CA GLU A 98 -8.18 23.61 18.25
C GLU A 98 -6.93 23.61 19.15
N ILE A 99 -6.42 22.43 19.53
CA ILE A 99 -5.20 22.30 20.34
C ILE A 99 -3.92 22.72 19.59
N GLU A 100 -3.90 22.55 18.27
CA GLU A 100 -2.76 22.94 17.41
C GLU A 100 -2.73 24.45 17.21
N ARG A 101 -3.91 25.10 17.16
CA ARG A 101 -4.02 26.56 16.98
C ARG A 101 -3.28 27.31 18.07
N ASP A 102 -3.42 26.91 19.33
CA ASP A 102 -2.78 27.60 20.45
C ASP A 102 -1.27 27.31 20.53
N ALA A 103 -0.82 26.14 20.08
CA ALA A 103 0.61 25.84 19.95
C ALA A 103 1.26 26.67 18.84
N VAL A 104 0.68 26.67 17.63
CA VAL A 104 1.18 27.42 16.48
C VAL A 104 1.13 28.93 16.75
N ARG A 105 0.06 29.43 17.36
CA ARG A 105 -0.10 30.83 17.74
C ARG A 105 1.01 31.29 18.68
N ARG A 106 1.36 30.52 19.71
CA ARG A 106 2.45 30.87 20.64
C ARG A 106 3.81 30.99 19.96
N VAL A 107 4.08 30.13 18.97
CA VAL A 107 5.32 30.19 18.18
C VAL A 107 5.37 31.44 17.29
N LEU A 108 4.21 31.91 16.80
CA LEU A 108 4.11 33.06 15.89
C LEU A 108 3.89 34.42 16.60
N GLU A 109 3.25 34.48 17.77
CA GLU A 109 2.88 35.74 18.47
C GLU A 109 4.04 36.43 19.20
N LEU A 110 5.21 35.80 19.32
CA LEU A 110 6.34 36.36 20.07
C LEU A 110 7.07 37.53 19.39
N GLU A 111 6.61 38.01 18.24
CA GLU A 111 7.17 39.20 17.57
C GLU A 111 6.17 40.34 17.27
N GLU A 112 4.94 40.33 17.80
CA GLU A 112 3.96 41.40 17.47
C GLU A 112 3.55 41.41 15.96
N ILE A 113 3.75 40.28 15.24
CA ILE A 113 3.55 40.19 13.78
C ILE A 113 2.41 39.25 13.37
N VAL A 114 1.20 39.45 13.89
CA VAL A 114 0.03 38.73 13.37
C VAL A 114 -1.01 39.70 12.83
N GLU A 115 -0.89 40.02 11.55
CA GLU A 115 -1.99 40.61 10.79
C GLU A 115 -3.00 39.48 10.48
N VAL A 116 -3.99 39.28 11.35
CA VAL A 116 -5.07 38.30 11.11
C VAL A 116 -5.93 38.79 9.95
N ARG A 117 -5.63 38.32 8.73
CA ARG A 117 -6.41 38.67 7.54
C ARG A 117 -7.73 37.91 7.55
N ARG A 118 -8.82 38.65 7.68
CA ARG A 118 -10.19 38.15 7.44
C ARG A 118 -10.49 38.34 5.96
N SER A 119 -10.79 37.26 5.25
CA SER A 119 -11.23 37.35 3.85
C SER A 119 -12.52 38.18 3.76
N PRO A 120 -12.64 39.15 2.82
CA PRO A 120 -13.89 39.86 2.59
C PRO A 120 -14.93 38.87 2.06
N SER A 121 -15.95 38.56 2.86
CA SER A 121 -17.01 37.64 2.47
C SER A 121 -17.90 38.30 1.40
N SER A 122 -17.94 37.71 0.21
CA SER A 122 -18.98 37.99 -0.79
C SER A 122 -20.32 37.39 -0.34
N HIS A 123 -21.25 38.28 -0.01
CA HIS A 123 -22.71 38.09 0.14
C HIS A 123 -23.23 37.14 1.25
N PRO A 124 -24.22 37.59 2.06
CA PRO A 124 -24.87 36.76 3.06
C PRO A 124 -25.96 35.87 2.44
N PRO A 125 -26.16 34.63 2.92
CA PRO A 125 -27.35 33.85 2.56
C PRO A 125 -28.59 34.40 3.28
N ALA A 126 -29.70 34.42 2.57
CA ALA A 126 -31.00 34.85 3.05
C ALA A 126 -31.47 34.04 4.27
N ARG A 127 -31.97 34.74 5.28
CA ARG A 127 -32.58 34.15 6.49
C ARG A 127 -33.91 33.46 6.15
N PRO A 128 -34.15 32.21 6.57
CA PRO A 128 -35.51 31.73 6.76
C PRO A 128 -36.07 32.26 8.10
N ARG A 129 -37.34 32.66 8.05
CA ARG A 129 -38.13 33.13 9.20
C ARG A 129 -38.23 32.05 10.29
N ARG A 130 -38.01 32.46 11.55
CA ARG A 130 -38.34 31.69 12.75
C ARG A 130 -39.84 31.83 13.09
N SER A 131 -40.47 30.72 13.42
CA SER A 131 -41.53 30.56 14.43
C SER A 131 -41.09 29.36 15.27
N GLY A 132 -40.68 29.47 16.53
CA GLY A 132 -41.53 29.78 17.68
C GLY A 132 -41.44 28.62 18.68
N SER A 133 -40.87 28.90 19.88
CA SER A 133 -41.03 28.24 21.20
C SER A 133 -40.56 26.77 21.36
N ASP A 134 -39.72 26.34 22.31
CA ASP A 134 -39.39 26.81 23.68
C ASP A 134 -37.94 26.45 24.12
N ARG A 135 -37.43 27.13 25.17
CA ARG A 135 -36.15 26.91 25.89
C ARG A 135 -36.38 26.05 27.17
N PRO A 136 -35.35 25.75 27.99
CA PRO A 136 -34.15 24.97 27.71
C PRO A 136 -33.92 23.85 28.76
N SER A 137 -33.21 22.79 28.39
CA SER A 137 -32.60 21.85 29.33
C SER A 137 -31.31 22.45 29.92
N THR A 138 -31.21 22.43 31.25
CA THR A 138 -29.95 22.59 31.97
C THR A 138 -29.34 21.20 32.16
N MET A 139 -28.18 20.95 31.57
CA MET A 139 -27.34 19.84 32.03
C MET A 139 -25.87 20.20 31.84
N ARG A 140 -25.16 20.22 32.96
CA ARG A 140 -23.71 20.39 33.07
C ARG A 140 -22.99 19.27 32.31
N PRO A 141 -21.86 19.55 31.62
CA PRO A 141 -20.87 18.51 31.38
C PRO A 141 -20.03 18.30 32.65
N PRO A 142 -19.72 17.05 33.05
CA PRO A 142 -18.62 16.80 33.97
C PRO A 142 -17.29 16.94 33.22
N GLU A 143 -16.43 17.79 33.78
CA GLU A 143 -14.98 17.63 33.79
C GLU A 143 -14.67 16.13 34.05
N SER A 144 -13.81 15.44 33.32
CA SER A 144 -12.35 15.56 33.47
C SER A 144 -11.69 14.62 32.45
N ALA A 145 -10.73 15.11 31.68
CA ALA A 145 -9.61 14.30 31.21
C ALA A 145 -8.35 15.13 31.48
N GLU A 146 -7.66 14.77 32.55
CA GLU A 146 -6.30 15.17 32.90
C GLU A 146 -5.42 14.92 31.65
N MET A 147 -4.94 15.90 30.91
CA MET A 147 -3.93 16.91 31.20
C MET A 147 -2.55 16.31 31.51
N GLU A 148 -1.72 16.16 30.47
CA GLU A 148 -0.27 16.29 30.62
C GLU A 148 0.14 17.64 30.04
N VAL A 149 0.03 18.68 30.87
CA VAL A 149 0.67 19.98 30.64
C VAL A 149 1.94 19.99 31.48
N VAL A 150 3.10 19.86 30.81
CA VAL A 150 4.39 20.02 31.48
C VAL A 150 4.55 21.48 31.91
N ARG A 151 4.35 21.76 33.21
CA ARG A 151 4.77 23.01 33.89
C ARG A 151 5.53 22.64 35.16
N ILE A 152 6.78 23.08 35.28
CA ILE A 152 7.59 22.97 36.51
C ILE A 152 8.33 24.32 36.77
N PRO A 153 8.54 24.72 38.05
CA PRO A 153 8.39 26.10 38.53
C PRO A 153 9.69 26.94 38.63
N LYS A 154 9.50 28.23 38.94
CA LYS A 154 10.54 29.21 39.30
C LYS A 154 11.07 28.97 40.73
N THR A 155 12.40 29.00 40.92
CA THR A 155 13.14 29.80 41.94
C THR A 155 14.66 29.59 41.78
N VAL A 156 15.40 30.65 41.42
CA VAL A 156 16.34 31.46 42.23
C VAL A 156 17.80 31.05 42.04
N ARG A 157 18.54 31.86 41.27
CA ARG A 157 20.02 31.93 41.30
C ARG A 157 20.43 32.92 42.40
N ALA A 158 21.36 32.52 43.26
CA ALA A 158 22.28 33.45 43.90
C ALA A 158 23.52 33.65 42.98
N PRO A 159 24.14 34.84 42.94
CA PRO A 159 25.17 35.18 41.97
C PRO A 159 26.60 35.01 42.51
N GLY A 160 27.50 34.63 41.61
CA GLY A 160 28.88 35.11 41.55
C GLY A 160 29.90 34.42 42.46
N THR A 161 30.97 33.90 41.88
CA THR A 161 32.32 34.45 42.06
C THR A 161 33.34 33.82 41.11
N GLN A 162 34.30 34.64 40.71
CA GLN A 162 35.37 34.43 39.74
C GLN A 162 36.47 33.45 40.22
N PRO A 163 37.38 33.02 39.32
CA PRO A 163 38.42 32.01 39.57
C PRO A 163 39.68 32.62 40.24
N PRO A 164 40.69 31.83 40.65
CA PRO A 164 41.91 31.76 39.81
C PRO A 164 42.85 30.52 39.93
N ARG A 165 43.67 30.37 38.87
CA ARG A 165 45.14 30.06 38.79
C ARG A 165 45.77 28.69 39.16
N ASP A 166 46.39 28.11 38.13
CA ASP A 166 47.79 27.69 37.92
C ASP A 166 48.57 26.68 38.82
N VAL A 167 48.88 25.51 38.20
CA VAL A 167 50.21 24.81 38.05
C VAL A 167 50.86 24.11 39.30
N PRO A 168 51.77 23.08 39.24
CA PRO A 168 52.23 22.08 38.23
C PRO A 168 52.33 20.57 38.69
N SER A 169 52.61 19.71 37.69
CA SER A 169 53.49 18.50 37.65
C SER A 169 53.24 17.25 38.52
N SER A 170 53.17 16.08 37.87
CA SER A 170 54.28 15.11 37.79
C SER A 170 53.85 13.77 37.13
N SER A 171 54.68 13.29 36.20
CA SER A 171 54.74 11.90 35.70
C SER A 171 55.44 11.00 36.76
N PRO A 172 55.41 9.64 36.72
CA PRO A 172 55.73 8.84 35.52
C PRO A 172 55.01 7.46 35.36
N ALA A 173 55.18 6.88 34.17
CA ALA A 173 54.92 5.47 33.79
C ALA A 173 55.89 4.50 34.54
N PRO A 174 55.79 3.13 34.47
CA PRO A 174 55.82 2.38 33.21
C PRO A 174 55.25 0.92 33.17
N ARG A 175 55.41 0.30 31.98
CA ARG A 175 55.66 -1.14 31.66
C ARG A 175 54.52 -2.07 31.23
N ALA A 176 54.62 -2.47 29.95
CA ALA A 176 54.24 -3.77 29.39
C ALA A 176 55.23 -4.88 29.80
N PRO A 177 54.87 -6.18 29.69
CA PRO A 177 55.37 -7.05 28.60
C PRO A 177 54.30 -8.13 28.20
N ALA A 178 54.42 -9.06 27.25
CA ALA A 178 55.31 -9.41 26.15
C ALA A 178 54.56 -10.47 25.28
N THR A 179 54.92 -10.54 24.00
CA THR A 179 54.63 -11.60 23.04
C THR A 179 55.54 -12.83 23.24
N LYS A 180 55.08 -14.03 22.83
CA LYS A 180 55.91 -15.05 22.12
C LYS A 180 55.07 -16.21 21.49
N PRO A 181 55.63 -16.95 20.50
CA PRO A 181 54.91 -17.75 19.49
C PRO A 181 55.18 -19.28 19.56
N GLY A 182 54.48 -20.06 18.72
CA GLY A 182 54.81 -21.45 18.33
C GLY A 182 53.66 -22.07 17.51
N ALA A 183 53.79 -22.29 16.20
CA ALA A 183 54.41 -23.43 15.50
C ALA A 183 53.56 -24.72 15.48
N THR A 184 53.28 -25.15 14.24
CA THR A 184 52.56 -26.30 13.63
C THR A 184 52.96 -27.71 14.16
N PRO A 185 52.20 -28.82 13.90
CA PRO A 185 51.85 -29.32 12.56
C PRO A 185 50.50 -30.06 12.33
N SER A 186 50.21 -30.22 11.03
CA SER A 186 49.17 -31.06 10.40
C SER A 186 49.38 -32.57 10.63
N PRO A 187 48.35 -33.42 10.44
CA PRO A 187 48.36 -34.24 9.22
C PRO A 187 46.98 -34.58 8.59
N ALA A 188 47.05 -34.87 7.27
CA ALA A 188 46.32 -35.89 6.49
C ALA A 188 44.77 -35.91 6.50
N ALA A 189 44.10 -35.48 5.42
CA ALA A 189 43.80 -36.23 4.18
C ALA A 189 42.62 -37.23 4.28
N LYS A 190 41.51 -36.92 3.58
CA LYS A 190 40.70 -37.90 2.83
C LYS A 190 39.75 -37.20 1.85
N LYS A 191 40.02 -37.38 0.55
CA LYS A 191 39.10 -37.16 -0.59
C LYS A 191 37.96 -38.19 -0.55
N PRO A 192 36.85 -37.90 -1.24
CA PRO A 192 36.33 -38.88 -2.17
C PRO A 192 36.19 -38.34 -3.60
N ALA A 193 36.35 -39.27 -4.53
CA ALA A 193 36.37 -39.14 -5.98
C ALA A 193 34.94 -39.01 -6.58
N PRO A 194 34.82 -38.64 -7.87
CA PRO A 194 33.54 -38.34 -8.53
C PRO A 194 32.93 -39.61 -9.15
N LEU A 195 31.60 -39.73 -9.07
CA LEU A 195 30.83 -40.74 -9.81
C LEU A 195 30.44 -40.20 -11.18
N ALA A 196 30.79 -40.99 -12.20
CA ALA A 196 30.57 -40.73 -13.60
C ALA A 196 29.21 -41.26 -14.09
N ARG A 197 28.72 -40.58 -15.14
CA ARG A 197 27.88 -41.07 -16.26
C ARG A 197 26.51 -41.67 -15.95
N ARG A 198 25.50 -41.03 -16.53
CA ARG A 198 24.65 -41.70 -17.52
C ARG A 198 24.11 -40.71 -18.55
N ASP A 199 24.55 -40.90 -19.78
CA ASP A 199 23.97 -40.39 -21.00
C ASP A 199 22.52 -40.87 -21.14
N GLN A 200 21.62 -39.97 -21.56
CA GLN A 200 20.37 -40.31 -22.23
C GLN A 200 19.78 -39.05 -22.91
N THR A 201 20.22 -38.82 -24.14
CA THR A 201 19.37 -38.23 -25.20
C THR A 201 18.31 -39.26 -25.61
N PRO A 202 17.12 -38.80 -26.04
CA PRO A 202 16.78 -39.13 -27.43
C PRO A 202 16.06 -38.02 -28.22
N ALA A 203 16.41 -38.03 -29.50
CA ALA A 203 15.53 -37.89 -30.67
C ALA A 203 14.82 -36.55 -30.92
N SER A 204 15.54 -35.70 -31.65
CA SER A 204 15.01 -34.84 -32.71
C SER A 204 14.23 -35.64 -33.76
N ILE A 205 12.97 -35.28 -34.02
CA ILE A 205 12.18 -35.72 -35.16
C ILE A 205 12.08 -34.57 -36.16
N SER A 206 12.75 -34.73 -37.30
CA SER A 206 12.57 -33.91 -38.50
C SER A 206 11.71 -34.67 -39.51
N ILE A 207 10.57 -34.10 -39.88
CA ILE A 207 9.74 -34.47 -41.03
C ILE A 207 9.18 -33.13 -41.53
N GLY A 208 9.16 -32.70 -42.78
CA GLY A 208 9.57 -33.23 -44.07
C GLY A 208 9.11 -32.17 -45.08
N LYS A 209 10.01 -31.73 -45.97
CA LYS A 209 9.73 -30.80 -47.08
C LYS A 209 9.04 -31.56 -48.23
N THR A 210 7.94 -31.03 -48.75
CA THR A 210 7.42 -31.29 -50.12
C THR A 210 6.74 -29.98 -50.59
N ALA A 211 7.34 -29.25 -51.54
CA ALA A 211 7.07 -29.30 -53.00
C ALA A 211 5.58 -29.03 -53.32
N ALA A 212 5.19 -27.78 -53.62
CA ALA A 212 5.28 -27.12 -54.94
C ALA A 212 4.30 -27.72 -55.99
N THR A 213 3.14 -27.08 -56.13
CA THR A 213 2.30 -27.15 -57.35
C THR A 213 1.82 -25.74 -57.68
N ARG A 214 1.87 -25.43 -58.97
CA ARG A 214 1.88 -24.10 -59.58
C ARG A 214 0.59 -23.90 -60.40
N GLU A 215 -0.03 -22.73 -60.24
CA GLU A 215 -0.92 -22.00 -61.18
C GLU A 215 -2.31 -22.62 -61.56
N PRO A 216 -3.32 -21.82 -62.00
CA PRO A 216 -3.20 -20.49 -62.63
C PRO A 216 -4.11 -19.35 -62.12
N SER A 217 -3.66 -18.17 -62.54
CA SER A 217 -4.24 -16.83 -62.63
C SER A 217 -5.76 -16.69 -62.77
N SER A 218 -6.32 -15.76 -61.99
CA SER A 218 -7.43 -14.90 -62.41
C SER A 218 -7.24 -13.48 -61.87
N GLU A 219 -7.25 -12.51 -62.78
CA GLU A 219 -7.29 -11.06 -62.49
C GLU A 219 -8.56 -10.70 -61.71
N PRO A 220 -8.50 -9.62 -60.90
CA PRO A 220 -9.48 -8.58 -61.13
C PRO A 220 -8.91 -7.16 -61.03
N THR A 221 -9.21 -6.39 -62.08
CA THR A 221 -9.79 -5.04 -62.05
C THR A 221 -9.24 -4.06 -61.00
N ARG A 222 -8.37 -3.16 -61.47
CA ARG A 222 -8.00 -1.91 -60.79
C ARG A 222 -9.24 -1.03 -60.58
N ILE A 223 -9.67 -0.88 -59.34
CA ILE A 223 -10.50 0.25 -58.88
C ILE A 223 -9.63 1.07 -57.91
N GLY A 224 -9.49 2.36 -58.20
CA GLY A 224 -8.64 3.29 -57.46
C GLY A 224 -8.99 3.34 -55.97
N ALA A 225 -8.00 3.06 -55.13
CA ALA A 225 -8.11 3.22 -53.68
C ALA A 225 -7.75 4.66 -53.30
N SER A 226 -8.76 5.43 -52.91
CA SER A 226 -8.56 6.60 -52.05
C SER A 226 -8.06 6.13 -50.68
N SER A 227 -7.05 6.82 -50.15
CA SER A 227 -6.53 6.64 -48.80
C SER A 227 -7.53 7.19 -47.79
N GLY A 228 -8.61 6.45 -47.52
CA GLY A 228 -9.56 6.76 -46.45
C GLY A 228 -9.11 6.07 -45.16
N SER A 229 -8.76 6.83 -44.14
CA SER A 229 -8.68 6.29 -42.77
C SER A 229 -10.06 5.73 -42.41
N VAL A 230 -10.15 4.43 -42.23
CA VAL A 230 -11.39 3.73 -41.85
C VAL A 230 -11.57 3.88 -40.34
N HIS A 231 -11.91 5.08 -39.88
CA HIS A 231 -12.57 5.23 -38.60
C HIS A 231 -13.86 6.03 -38.83
N PRO A 232 -15.01 5.52 -38.36
CA PRO A 232 -16.23 6.29 -38.35
C PRO A 232 -16.05 7.53 -37.45
N PRO A 233 -16.71 8.65 -37.77
CA PRO A 233 -16.66 9.85 -36.94
C PRO A 233 -17.24 9.57 -35.54
N ALA A 234 -16.63 10.15 -34.51
CA ALA A 234 -17.06 10.02 -33.12
C ALA A 234 -18.46 10.65 -32.93
N PHE A 235 -19.49 9.81 -32.92
CA PHE A 235 -20.83 10.20 -32.46
C PHE A 235 -20.88 10.12 -30.94
N ALA A 236 -21.71 10.96 -30.31
CA ALA A 236 -21.97 10.94 -28.87
C ALA A 236 -22.31 9.50 -28.42
N SER A 237 -21.40 8.87 -27.71
CA SER A 237 -21.38 7.42 -27.53
C SER A 237 -22.22 7.01 -26.33
N GLU A 238 -23.20 6.14 -26.55
CA GLU A 238 -23.85 5.37 -25.48
C GLU A 238 -22.77 4.66 -24.63
N PRO A 239 -23.00 4.44 -23.31
CA PRO A 239 -22.02 3.74 -22.49
C PRO A 239 -21.78 2.32 -23.01
N ALA A 240 -20.54 1.84 -22.89
CA ALA A 240 -20.19 0.47 -23.26
C ALA A 240 -21.10 -0.54 -22.52
N PRO A 241 -21.54 -1.62 -23.20
CA PRO A 241 -22.30 -2.69 -22.57
C PRO A 241 -21.60 -3.23 -21.33
N ILE A 242 -22.32 -3.32 -20.21
CA ILE A 242 -21.78 -3.85 -18.95
C ILE A 242 -21.73 -5.37 -19.04
N VAL A 243 -20.53 -5.94 -19.04
CA VAL A 243 -20.31 -7.38 -18.94
C VAL A 243 -20.49 -7.80 -17.49
N ARG A 244 -21.50 -8.63 -17.20
CA ARG A 244 -21.80 -9.10 -15.83
C ARG A 244 -21.25 -10.49 -15.51
N SER A 245 -20.86 -11.23 -16.55
CA SER A 245 -20.36 -12.59 -16.44
C SER A 245 -19.42 -12.90 -17.59
N SER A 246 -18.39 -13.70 -17.30
CA SER A 246 -17.50 -14.30 -18.29
C SER A 246 -18.25 -15.09 -19.39
N ARG A 247 -19.47 -15.55 -19.10
CA ARG A 247 -20.29 -16.37 -20.01
C ARG A 247 -21.16 -15.54 -20.96
N ASP A 248 -21.27 -14.23 -20.74
CA ASP A 248 -22.06 -13.33 -21.59
C ASP A 248 -21.25 -12.93 -22.83
N LEU A 249 -21.15 -13.87 -23.78
CA LEU A 249 -20.38 -13.69 -25.00
C LEU A 249 -20.92 -12.57 -25.89
N ASP A 250 -22.24 -12.34 -25.85
CA ASP A 250 -22.88 -11.29 -26.61
C ASP A 250 -22.53 -9.90 -26.05
N ALA A 251 -22.53 -9.74 -24.72
CA ALA A 251 -22.07 -8.51 -24.07
C ALA A 251 -20.58 -8.26 -24.32
N LEU A 252 -19.73 -9.29 -24.24
CA LEU A 252 -18.29 -9.18 -24.56
C LEU A 252 -18.08 -8.70 -26.00
N ARG A 253 -18.74 -9.33 -26.97
CA ARG A 253 -18.63 -8.92 -28.39
C ARG A 253 -19.21 -7.53 -28.64
N ALA A 254 -20.28 -7.15 -27.95
CA ALA A 254 -20.85 -5.81 -28.03
C ALA A 254 -19.90 -4.76 -27.44
N SER A 255 -19.26 -5.05 -26.31
CA SER A 255 -18.22 -4.21 -25.69
C SER A 255 -17.01 -4.05 -26.61
N PHE A 256 -16.54 -5.14 -27.24
CA PHE A 256 -15.46 -5.10 -28.22
C PHE A 256 -15.79 -4.15 -29.40
N ARG A 257 -16.96 -4.34 -30.04
CA ARG A 257 -17.41 -3.50 -31.15
C ARG A 257 -17.50 -2.03 -30.75
N HIS A 258 -18.08 -1.76 -29.58
CA HIS A 258 -18.18 -0.41 -29.05
C HIS A 258 -16.80 0.26 -28.94
N HIS A 259 -15.84 -0.36 -28.27
CA HIS A 259 -14.50 0.22 -28.12
C HIS A 259 -13.76 0.35 -29.46
N TRP A 260 -13.92 -0.62 -30.36
CA TRP A 260 -13.33 -0.59 -31.69
C TRP A 260 -13.86 0.57 -32.54
N GLU A 261 -15.18 0.78 -32.55
CA GLU A 261 -15.84 1.86 -33.29
C GLU A 261 -15.46 3.25 -32.74
N GLN A 262 -15.23 3.36 -31.43
CA GLN A 262 -14.75 4.59 -30.78
C GLN A 262 -13.24 4.83 -30.97
N GLY A 263 -12.51 3.92 -31.62
CA GLY A 263 -11.05 4.01 -31.75
C GLY A 263 -10.29 3.80 -30.43
N ALA A 264 -10.96 3.25 -29.41
CA ALA A 264 -10.40 2.94 -28.09
C ALA A 264 -9.60 1.63 -28.15
N LEU A 265 -8.39 1.68 -28.71
CA LEU A 265 -7.59 0.51 -29.06
C LEU A 265 -7.16 -0.31 -27.83
N ASP A 266 -6.82 0.33 -26.70
CA ASP A 266 -6.43 -0.38 -25.47
C ASP A 266 -7.58 -1.22 -24.93
N GLU A 267 -8.75 -0.61 -24.82
CA GLU A 267 -9.98 -1.21 -24.33
C GLU A 267 -10.43 -2.36 -25.26
N ALA A 268 -10.45 -2.13 -26.57
CA ALA A 268 -10.77 -3.17 -27.55
C ALA A 268 -9.80 -4.36 -27.47
N SER A 269 -8.50 -4.12 -27.26
CA SER A 269 -7.52 -5.18 -27.06
C SER A 269 -7.74 -5.94 -25.75
N GLN A 270 -8.13 -5.28 -24.65
CA GLN A 270 -8.47 -5.99 -23.41
C GLN A 270 -9.66 -6.93 -23.59
N VAL A 271 -10.72 -6.49 -24.27
CA VAL A 271 -11.88 -7.35 -24.56
C VAL A 271 -11.49 -8.52 -25.48
N ALA A 272 -10.68 -8.25 -26.50
CA ALA A 272 -10.17 -9.28 -27.39
C ALA A 272 -9.32 -10.34 -26.66
N ARG A 273 -8.56 -9.95 -25.63
CA ARG A 273 -7.82 -10.90 -24.77
C ARG A 273 -8.75 -11.80 -23.98
N ALA A 274 -9.86 -11.27 -23.46
CA ALA A 274 -10.86 -12.08 -22.78
C ALA A 274 -11.52 -13.08 -23.75
N LEU A 275 -11.92 -12.64 -24.94
CA LEU A 275 -12.49 -13.51 -25.99
C LEU A 275 -11.50 -14.60 -26.45
N ALA A 276 -10.22 -14.26 -26.58
CA ALA A 276 -9.17 -15.20 -26.95
C ALA A 276 -8.92 -16.23 -25.85
N HIS A 277 -8.93 -15.81 -24.59
CA HIS A 277 -8.82 -16.69 -23.43
C HIS A 277 -10.00 -17.67 -23.35
N LEU A 278 -11.21 -17.22 -23.68
CA LEU A 278 -12.41 -18.05 -23.76
C LEU A 278 -12.48 -18.91 -25.04
N HIS A 279 -11.46 -18.85 -25.91
CA HIS A 279 -11.38 -19.59 -27.17
C HIS A 279 -12.53 -19.31 -28.16
N VAL A 280 -13.08 -18.10 -28.13
CA VAL A 280 -14.20 -17.67 -29.01
C VAL A 280 -13.87 -16.45 -29.88
N ALA A 281 -12.60 -16.02 -29.86
CA ALA A 281 -12.10 -14.90 -30.65
C ALA A 281 -12.03 -15.22 -32.14
N ASP A 282 -12.42 -14.26 -32.98
CA ASP A 282 -12.20 -14.30 -34.42
C ASP A 282 -10.76 -13.91 -34.82
N ALA A 283 -10.46 -13.85 -36.11
CA ALA A 283 -9.12 -13.53 -36.61
C ALA A 283 -8.65 -12.11 -36.26
N MET A 284 -9.57 -11.13 -36.24
CA MET A 284 -9.27 -9.74 -35.89
C MET A 284 -9.04 -9.60 -34.40
N GLU A 285 -9.95 -10.15 -33.59
CA GLU A 285 -9.85 -10.18 -32.13
C GLU A 285 -8.57 -10.90 -31.69
N LEU A 286 -8.24 -12.04 -32.32
CA LEU A 286 -6.99 -12.76 -32.03
C LEU A 286 -5.75 -11.91 -32.36
N ARG A 287 -5.76 -11.13 -33.45
CA ARG A 287 -4.67 -10.21 -33.78
C ARG A 287 -4.54 -9.10 -32.72
N LEU A 288 -5.65 -8.50 -32.29
CA LEU A 288 -5.66 -7.45 -31.27
C LEU A 288 -5.24 -7.94 -29.89
N SER A 289 -5.55 -9.19 -29.56
CA SER A 289 -5.16 -9.81 -28.29
C SER A 289 -3.64 -9.89 -28.11
N ARG A 290 -2.88 -9.88 -29.22
CA ARG A 290 -1.42 -9.99 -29.28
C ARG A 290 -0.69 -8.66 -29.35
N LEU A 291 -1.40 -7.52 -29.31
CA LEU A 291 -0.77 -6.19 -29.43
C LEU A 291 0.04 -5.77 -28.21
N GLN A 292 -0.26 -6.31 -27.02
CA GLN A 292 0.47 -5.95 -25.81
C GLN A 292 1.80 -6.70 -25.70
N PRO A 293 2.84 -6.05 -25.15
CA PRO A 293 4.14 -6.67 -24.98
C PRO A 293 4.04 -7.94 -24.13
N GLU A 294 4.83 -8.95 -24.49
CA GLU A 294 4.94 -10.22 -23.73
C GLU A 294 5.64 -10.02 -22.37
N SER A 295 6.32 -8.89 -22.20
CA SER A 295 6.98 -8.54 -20.94
C SER A 295 5.96 -8.06 -19.90
N PRO A 296 6.20 -8.31 -18.61
CA PRO A 296 5.35 -7.79 -17.56
C PRO A 296 5.22 -6.26 -17.68
N PRO A 297 4.04 -5.69 -17.40
CA PRO A 297 3.87 -4.25 -17.38
C PRO A 297 4.88 -3.62 -16.40
N GLY A 298 5.73 -2.72 -16.89
CA GLY A 298 6.38 -1.79 -16.00
C GLY A 298 5.31 -0.90 -15.38
N PHE A 299 5.37 -0.63 -14.08
CA PHE A 299 4.52 0.36 -13.43
C PHE A 299 5.31 1.67 -13.27
N PRO A 300 5.23 2.60 -14.23
CA PRO A 300 5.76 3.95 -14.07
C PRO A 300 5.25 4.61 -12.78
N THR A 301 3.95 4.45 -12.53
CA THR A 301 3.27 4.95 -11.34
C THR A 301 3.01 3.79 -10.39
N PRO A 302 3.47 3.86 -9.12
CA PRO A 302 3.11 2.84 -8.14
C PRO A 302 1.62 2.94 -7.81
N LEU A 303 1.01 1.78 -7.54
CA LEU A 303 -0.37 1.66 -7.14
C LEU A 303 -0.53 2.24 -5.72
N SER A 304 -1.01 3.47 -5.64
CA SER A 304 -1.32 4.09 -4.35
C SER A 304 -2.46 3.34 -3.65
N PRO A 305 -2.59 3.46 -2.31
CA PRO A 305 -3.72 2.88 -1.58
C PRO A 305 -5.08 3.32 -2.13
N TYR A 306 -5.16 4.56 -2.63
CA TYR A 306 -6.36 5.11 -3.28
C TYR A 306 -6.69 4.38 -4.59
N LEU A 307 -5.73 4.27 -5.52
CA LEU A 307 -5.95 3.59 -6.81
C LEU A 307 -6.29 2.11 -6.61
N PHE A 308 -5.64 1.46 -5.64
CA PHE A 308 -5.96 0.08 -5.27
C PHE A 308 -7.42 -0.04 -4.84
N ARG A 309 -7.88 0.81 -3.92
CA ARG A 309 -9.27 0.74 -3.42
C ARG A 309 -10.28 1.14 -4.49
N ALA A 310 -9.97 2.11 -5.34
CA ALA A 310 -10.88 2.63 -6.35
C ALA A 310 -11.05 1.68 -7.54
N PHE A 311 -9.99 0.98 -7.95
CA PHE A 311 -9.99 0.27 -9.22
C PHE A 311 -9.65 -1.21 -9.15
N LEU A 312 -9.06 -1.69 -8.05
CA LEU A 312 -8.62 -3.09 -7.92
C LEU A 312 -9.46 -3.88 -6.92
N ALA A 313 -9.83 -3.26 -5.81
CA ALA A 313 -10.66 -3.86 -4.77
C ALA A 313 -12.00 -4.34 -5.33
N HIS A 314 -12.44 -5.51 -4.90
CA HIS A 314 -13.75 -6.06 -5.22
C HIS A 314 -14.84 -5.29 -4.46
N ASP A 315 -15.98 -5.02 -5.10
CA ASP A 315 -17.05 -4.17 -4.56
C ASP A 315 -17.64 -4.69 -3.24
N ASP A 316 -17.64 -6.02 -3.06
CA ASP A 316 -18.08 -6.68 -1.83
C ASP A 316 -17.12 -6.53 -0.63
N GLU A 317 -15.95 -5.90 -0.80
CA GLU A 317 -15.04 -5.61 0.31
C GLU A 317 -15.67 -4.60 1.27
N ASP A 318 -16.19 -5.12 2.38
CA ASP A 318 -16.78 -4.30 3.43
C ASP A 318 -15.75 -3.41 4.14
N ALA A 319 -15.95 -2.09 4.10
CA ALA A 319 -15.04 -1.12 4.70
C ALA A 319 -15.09 -1.11 6.24
N GLU A 320 -16.22 -1.44 6.86
CA GLU A 320 -16.35 -1.53 8.31
C GLU A 320 -15.60 -2.76 8.82
N ILE A 321 -15.79 -3.91 8.17
CA ILE A 321 -15.03 -5.13 8.48
C ILE A 321 -13.53 -4.94 8.23
N GLY A 322 -13.15 -4.37 7.08
CA GLY A 322 -11.75 -4.12 6.74
C GLY A 322 -11.05 -3.24 7.79
N ARG A 323 -11.70 -2.16 8.26
CA ARG A 323 -11.15 -1.32 9.33
C ARG A 323 -11.00 -2.08 10.66
N LEU A 324 -11.98 -2.91 11.00
CA LEU A 324 -11.92 -3.76 12.20
C LEU A 324 -10.74 -4.75 12.14
N LEU A 325 -10.58 -5.46 11.01
CA LEU A 325 -9.45 -6.36 10.80
C LEU A 325 -8.11 -5.60 10.81
N GLY A 326 -8.10 -4.40 10.23
CA GLY A 326 -6.98 -3.46 10.23
C GLY A 326 -6.52 -3.05 11.64
N ALA A 327 -7.46 -2.82 12.55
CA ALA A 327 -7.15 -2.53 13.94
C ALA A 327 -6.65 -3.76 14.71
N LEU A 328 -7.12 -4.96 14.34
CA LEU A 328 -6.86 -6.19 15.11
C LEU A 328 -5.56 -6.91 14.75
N TRP A 329 -5.12 -6.83 13.49
CA TRP A 329 -3.99 -7.64 13.03
C TRP A 329 -2.70 -7.44 13.85
N PRO A 330 -2.33 -6.25 14.37
CA PRO A 330 -1.08 -6.11 15.13
C PRO A 330 -1.11 -6.90 16.44
N ALA A 331 -2.21 -6.81 17.19
CA ALA A 331 -2.38 -7.55 18.44
C ALA A 331 -2.46 -9.06 18.19
N TYR A 332 -3.19 -9.48 17.14
CA TYR A 332 -3.28 -10.89 16.76
C TYR A 332 -1.92 -11.45 16.32
N LEU A 333 -1.15 -10.69 15.53
CA LEU A 333 0.18 -11.10 15.11
C LEU A 333 1.11 -11.24 16.32
N GLN A 334 1.14 -10.26 17.22
CA GLN A 334 1.97 -10.32 18.43
C GLN A 334 1.59 -11.50 19.33
N MET A 335 0.29 -11.81 19.45
CA MET A 335 -0.21 -12.98 20.18
C MET A 335 0.26 -14.31 19.57
N ARG A 336 0.39 -14.39 18.24
CA ARG A 336 0.80 -15.59 17.51
C ARG A 336 2.29 -15.60 17.14
N ALA A 337 3.00 -14.52 17.40
CA ALA A 337 4.35 -14.30 16.92
C ALA A 337 5.29 -15.39 17.44
N ARG A 338 6.14 -15.87 16.53
CA ARG A 338 7.21 -16.82 16.82
C ARG A 338 8.54 -16.16 16.47
N SER A 339 9.58 -16.56 17.19
CA SER A 339 10.93 -16.13 16.90
C SER A 339 11.43 -16.70 15.56
N ASP A 340 12.39 -16.01 14.93
CA ASP A 340 13.05 -16.48 13.71
C ASP A 340 13.56 -17.93 13.87
N ARG A 341 14.07 -18.29 15.06
CA ARG A 341 14.53 -19.65 15.37
C ARG A 341 13.40 -20.69 15.32
N GLU A 342 12.24 -20.40 15.89
CA GLU A 342 11.08 -21.31 15.89
C GLU A 342 10.47 -21.48 14.51
N LEU A 343 10.60 -20.46 13.66
CA LEU A 343 10.19 -20.48 12.25
C LEU A 343 11.28 -21.09 11.34
N GLY A 344 12.45 -21.43 11.89
CA GLY A 344 13.58 -21.96 11.12
C GLY A 344 14.17 -20.95 10.12
N LEU A 345 14.01 -19.66 10.39
CA LEU A 345 14.57 -18.57 9.59
C LEU A 345 16.03 -18.35 9.99
N ARG A 346 16.91 -18.28 8.99
CA ARG A 346 18.33 -18.00 9.19
C ARG A 346 18.64 -16.67 8.51
N PRO A 347 19.50 -15.81 9.09
CA PRO A 347 19.88 -14.54 8.46
C PRO A 347 20.43 -14.69 7.04
N ARG A 348 21.09 -15.82 6.74
CA ARG A 348 21.62 -16.12 5.40
C ARG A 348 20.55 -16.38 4.34
N ASP A 349 19.34 -16.74 4.76
CA ASP A 349 18.21 -17.00 3.86
C ASP A 349 17.41 -15.70 3.63
N GLU A 350 17.66 -14.65 4.41
CA GLU A 350 17.05 -13.33 4.24
C GLU A 350 17.67 -12.62 3.03
N ILE A 351 16.83 -12.16 2.13
CA ILE A 351 17.24 -11.46 0.91
C ILE A 351 17.18 -9.96 1.16
N ASP A 352 18.30 -9.27 0.95
CA ASP A 352 18.32 -7.81 0.95
C ASP A 352 17.63 -7.25 -0.30
N LEU A 353 16.38 -6.84 -0.13
CA LEU A 353 15.54 -6.28 -1.19
C LEU A 353 16.01 -4.90 -1.68
N ALA A 354 16.98 -4.25 -1.03
CA ALA A 354 17.55 -2.99 -1.50
C ALA A 354 18.66 -3.20 -2.56
N HIS A 355 19.42 -4.29 -2.46
CA HIS A 355 20.59 -4.53 -3.30
C HIS A 355 20.48 -5.80 -4.17
N VAL A 356 19.28 -6.37 -4.29
CA VAL A 356 19.07 -7.62 -5.04
C VAL A 356 19.22 -7.42 -6.56
N GLY A 357 20.19 -8.12 -7.16
CA GLY A 357 20.48 -8.03 -8.60
C GLY A 357 19.54 -8.86 -9.50
N GLY A 358 18.92 -9.93 -8.99
CA GLY A 358 18.08 -10.79 -9.82
C GLY A 358 17.27 -11.87 -9.10
N GLY A 359 16.54 -12.66 -9.88
CA GLY A 359 15.69 -13.76 -9.40
C GLY A 359 14.42 -13.29 -8.67
N VAL A 360 13.85 -14.18 -7.86
CA VAL A 360 12.59 -13.93 -7.14
C VAL A 360 12.65 -12.73 -6.21
N GLY A 361 13.81 -12.43 -5.60
CA GLY A 361 13.96 -11.26 -4.74
C GLY A 361 13.78 -9.93 -5.49
N ARG A 362 14.27 -9.84 -6.73
CA ARG A 362 14.05 -8.66 -7.60
C ARG A 362 12.57 -8.50 -7.94
N LEU A 363 11.89 -9.60 -8.28
CA LEU A 363 10.47 -9.59 -8.58
C LEU A 363 9.63 -9.22 -7.35
N PHE A 364 10.02 -9.72 -6.17
CA PHE A 364 9.40 -9.38 -4.89
C PHE A 364 9.54 -7.88 -4.59
N ALA A 365 10.76 -7.34 -4.72
CA ALA A 365 11.02 -5.91 -4.53
C ALA A 365 10.25 -5.05 -5.55
N HIS A 366 10.15 -5.51 -6.81
CA HIS A 366 9.35 -4.86 -7.84
C HIS A 366 7.85 -4.83 -7.47
N ALA A 367 7.28 -5.97 -7.09
CA ALA A 367 5.88 -6.09 -6.72
C ALA A 367 5.53 -5.28 -5.45
N ALA A 368 6.40 -5.29 -4.43
CA ALA A 368 6.22 -4.50 -3.22
C ALA A 368 6.22 -2.99 -3.53
N ARG A 369 7.13 -2.53 -4.40
CA ARG A 369 7.16 -1.15 -4.88
C ARG A 369 5.91 -0.82 -5.72
N ALA A 370 5.48 -1.74 -6.58
CA ALA A 370 4.29 -1.56 -7.40
C ALA A 370 3.03 -1.36 -6.52
N PHE A 371 2.96 -1.92 -5.32
CA PHE A 371 1.84 -1.73 -4.38
C PHE A 371 2.07 -0.67 -3.30
N SER A 372 3.16 0.10 -3.38
CA SER A 372 3.49 1.11 -2.36
C SER A 372 3.54 0.52 -0.94
N LEU A 373 4.02 -0.72 -0.81
CA LEU A 373 4.09 -1.41 0.48
C LEU A 373 5.44 -1.19 1.15
N ASP A 374 5.41 -1.04 2.46
CA ASP A 374 6.58 -1.25 3.29
C ASP A 374 7.06 -2.69 3.09
N ARG A 375 8.30 -2.85 2.61
CA ARG A 375 8.84 -4.14 2.19
C ARG A 375 8.89 -5.08 3.40
N PRO A 376 8.04 -6.13 3.47
CA PRO A 376 8.17 -7.12 4.52
C PRO A 376 9.52 -7.85 4.37
N ARG A 377 10.04 -8.38 5.47
CA ARG A 377 11.26 -9.21 5.42
C ARG A 377 11.01 -10.36 4.47
N PHE A 378 11.98 -10.68 3.61
CA PHE A 378 11.80 -11.70 2.59
C PHE A 378 12.86 -12.79 2.73
N PHE A 379 12.40 -14.02 2.95
CA PHE A 379 13.26 -15.19 3.09
C PHE A 379 13.08 -16.12 1.91
N LEU A 380 14.20 -16.58 1.36
CA LEU A 380 14.23 -17.57 0.29
C LEU A 380 14.80 -18.89 0.82
N ARG A 381 13.97 -19.93 0.87
CA ARG A 381 14.36 -21.26 1.33
C ARG A 381 14.12 -22.31 0.26
N THR A 382 15.15 -22.56 -0.53
CA THR A 382 15.14 -23.61 -1.56
C THR A 382 15.14 -25.03 -0.98
N ASP A 383 15.48 -25.17 0.31
CA ASP A 383 15.47 -26.43 1.04
C ASP A 383 14.08 -26.85 1.55
N VAL A 384 13.11 -25.94 1.56
CA VAL A 384 11.74 -26.21 2.01
C VAL A 384 10.81 -26.24 0.80
N PRO A 385 10.09 -27.34 0.55
CA PRO A 385 9.09 -27.36 -0.51
C PRO A 385 7.94 -26.40 -0.17
N GLY A 386 7.31 -25.82 -1.18
CA GLY A 386 6.17 -24.93 -1.00
C GLY A 386 6.29 -23.62 -1.75
N GLY A 387 5.25 -22.79 -1.59
CA GLY A 387 5.11 -21.51 -2.25
C GLY A 387 5.42 -20.32 -1.37
N MET A 388 4.65 -19.24 -1.57
CA MET A 388 4.70 -18.05 -0.73
C MET A 388 3.91 -18.31 0.56
N ALA A 389 4.45 -17.85 1.69
CA ALA A 389 3.76 -17.92 2.97
C ALA A 389 3.97 -16.63 3.77
N HIS A 390 2.88 -16.13 4.37
CA HIS A 390 2.95 -15.10 5.40
C HIS A 390 3.38 -15.75 6.72
N LEU A 391 4.32 -15.14 7.41
CA LEU A 391 4.85 -15.69 8.66
C LEU A 391 4.24 -14.97 9.86
N HIS A 392 3.96 -15.73 10.92
CA HIS A 392 3.70 -15.17 12.25
C HIS A 392 5.01 -14.71 12.89
N ALA A 393 5.67 -13.72 12.30
CA ALA A 393 6.92 -13.13 12.76
C ALA A 393 6.75 -11.63 13.00
N TRP A 394 7.55 -11.08 13.91
CA TRP A 394 7.66 -9.64 14.13
C TRP A 394 9.12 -9.20 14.03
N PRO A 395 9.50 -8.29 13.10
CA PRO A 395 8.68 -7.63 12.07
C PRO A 395 8.04 -8.59 11.05
N VAL A 396 7.04 -8.12 10.31
CA VAL A 396 6.31 -8.94 9.32
C VAL A 396 7.26 -9.52 8.26
N ALA A 397 7.03 -10.78 7.92
CA ALA A 397 7.92 -11.53 7.03
C ALA A 397 7.17 -12.45 6.07
N SER A 398 7.77 -12.65 4.91
CA SER A 398 7.36 -13.58 3.85
C SER A 398 8.43 -14.66 3.67
N LEU A 399 7.98 -15.89 3.45
CA LEU A 399 8.84 -17.01 3.03
C LEU A 399 8.50 -17.43 1.61
N CYS A 400 9.50 -17.61 0.77
CA CYS A 400 9.39 -18.28 -0.53
C CYS A 400 10.08 -19.65 -0.46
N GLY A 401 9.30 -20.72 -0.62
CA GLY A 401 9.80 -22.08 -0.70
C GLY A 401 10.44 -22.41 -2.06
N GLY A 402 11.13 -23.56 -2.11
CA GLY A 402 11.87 -24.01 -3.28
C GLY A 402 11.03 -24.28 -4.53
N THR A 403 9.75 -24.64 -4.37
CA THR A 403 8.86 -24.93 -5.51
C THR A 403 8.64 -23.70 -6.38
N LEU A 404 8.44 -22.53 -5.77
CA LEU A 404 8.34 -21.27 -6.51
C LEU A 404 9.71 -20.77 -6.97
N ALA A 405 10.75 -20.96 -6.16
CA ALA A 405 12.08 -20.39 -6.42
C ALA A 405 12.71 -20.85 -7.75
N THR A 406 12.41 -22.05 -8.24
CA THR A 406 13.05 -22.64 -9.43
C THR A 406 12.08 -23.06 -10.53
N GLY A 407 10.77 -22.90 -10.34
CA GLY A 407 9.75 -23.53 -11.18
C GLY A 407 8.98 -22.63 -12.13
N PHE A 408 9.08 -21.30 -12.00
CA PHE A 408 8.19 -20.36 -12.70
C PHE A 408 8.97 -19.32 -13.49
N ASP A 409 8.41 -18.96 -14.65
CA ASP A 409 8.82 -17.78 -15.39
C ASP A 409 8.47 -16.50 -14.61
N GLU A 410 9.08 -15.38 -14.98
CA GLU A 410 8.92 -14.11 -14.27
C GLU A 410 7.47 -13.61 -14.23
N VAL A 411 6.70 -13.81 -15.32
CA VAL A 411 5.31 -13.35 -15.44
C VAL A 411 4.41 -14.16 -14.51
N SER A 412 4.58 -15.49 -14.50
CA SER A 412 3.90 -16.38 -13.56
C SER A 412 4.24 -16.03 -12.10
N MET A 413 5.51 -15.75 -11.80
CA MET A 413 5.93 -15.35 -10.46
C MET A 413 5.31 -14.02 -10.02
N LEU A 414 5.21 -13.04 -10.92
CA LEU A 414 4.57 -11.76 -10.62
C LEU A 414 3.09 -11.89 -10.25
N HIS A 415 2.37 -12.86 -10.84
CA HIS A 415 1.00 -13.14 -10.42
C HIS A 415 0.97 -13.62 -8.96
N VAL A 416 1.79 -14.61 -8.61
CA VAL A 416 1.85 -15.18 -7.26
C VAL A 416 2.27 -14.12 -6.24
N LEU A 417 3.25 -13.28 -6.59
CA LEU A 417 3.71 -12.17 -5.75
C LEU A 417 2.65 -11.08 -5.60
N GLY A 418 1.91 -10.76 -6.66
CA GLY A 418 0.83 -9.79 -6.63
C GLY A 418 -0.30 -10.25 -5.71
N HIS A 419 -0.72 -11.51 -5.84
CA HIS A 419 -1.67 -12.11 -4.93
C HIS A 419 -1.16 -12.08 -3.48
N HIS A 420 0.06 -12.58 -3.24
CA HIS A 420 0.65 -12.66 -1.90
C HIS A 420 0.78 -11.29 -1.22
N LEU A 421 1.29 -10.29 -1.94
CA LEU A 421 1.57 -8.97 -1.40
C LEU A 421 0.32 -8.12 -1.19
N SER A 422 -0.72 -8.33 -1.99
CA SER A 422 -2.01 -7.64 -1.79
C SER A 422 -2.61 -7.89 -0.40
N LEU A 423 -2.29 -9.04 0.20
CA LEU A 423 -2.76 -9.40 1.53
C LEU A 423 -1.98 -8.71 2.65
N TYR A 424 -0.86 -8.02 2.40
CA TYR A 424 -0.19 -7.23 3.45
C TYR A 424 -0.90 -5.92 3.79
N ARG A 425 -1.93 -5.53 3.02
CA ARG A 425 -2.77 -4.38 3.37
C ARG A 425 -3.44 -4.61 4.72
N HIS A 426 -3.57 -3.57 5.52
CA HIS A 426 -4.06 -3.69 6.89
C HIS A 426 -5.44 -4.35 6.97
N GLU A 427 -6.35 -3.98 6.08
CA GLU A 427 -7.68 -4.55 5.96
C GLU A 427 -7.72 -6.03 5.54
N ALA A 428 -6.64 -6.56 4.96
CA ALA A 428 -6.57 -7.94 4.45
C ALA A 428 -5.63 -8.85 5.26
N TYR A 429 -4.67 -8.29 5.99
CA TYR A 429 -3.55 -9.07 6.54
C TYR A 429 -3.97 -10.09 7.60
N LEU A 430 -5.01 -9.78 8.37
CA LEU A 430 -5.56 -10.75 9.32
C LEU A 430 -6.15 -11.99 8.64
N ILE A 431 -6.66 -11.87 7.41
CA ILE A 431 -7.15 -13.02 6.62
C ILE A 431 -5.99 -13.93 6.23
N ALA A 432 -4.81 -13.37 5.92
CA ALA A 432 -3.62 -14.15 5.62
C ALA A 432 -3.09 -14.90 6.87
N LEU A 433 -3.16 -14.27 8.04
CA LEU A 433 -2.69 -14.86 9.30
C LEU A 433 -3.68 -15.86 9.91
N ALA A 434 -4.98 -15.67 9.71
CA ALA A 434 -6.05 -16.53 10.21
C ALA A 434 -6.90 -17.05 9.03
N PRO A 435 -6.37 -17.97 8.21
CA PRO A 435 -7.01 -18.40 6.96
C PRO A 435 -8.31 -19.19 7.17
N ALA A 436 -8.54 -19.72 8.38
CA ALA A 436 -9.74 -20.47 8.72
C ALA A 436 -10.92 -19.52 9.02
N GLN A 437 -12.04 -19.72 8.31
CA GLN A 437 -13.24 -18.88 8.46
C GLN A 437 -13.74 -18.77 9.91
N LEU A 438 -13.83 -19.90 10.61
CA LEU A 438 -14.30 -19.94 11.99
C LEU A 438 -13.35 -19.23 12.95
N GLU A 439 -12.04 -19.23 12.67
CA GLU A 439 -11.07 -18.50 13.48
C GLU A 439 -11.24 -17.00 13.27
N LEU A 440 -11.40 -16.54 12.02
CA LEU A 440 -11.63 -15.12 11.72
C LEU A 440 -12.92 -14.60 12.37
N GLU A 441 -14.01 -15.37 12.30
CA GLU A 441 -15.26 -15.03 12.98
C GLU A 441 -15.08 -14.97 14.51
N ALA A 442 -14.32 -15.90 15.10
CA ALA A 442 -14.04 -15.90 16.53
C ALA A 442 -13.19 -14.69 16.96
N ILE A 443 -12.19 -14.29 16.16
CA ILE A 443 -11.35 -13.11 16.42
C ILE A 443 -12.21 -11.84 16.42
N VAL A 444 -13.07 -11.69 15.41
CA VAL A 444 -13.96 -10.54 15.27
C VAL A 444 -14.99 -10.49 16.42
N LEU A 445 -15.57 -11.63 16.81
CA LEU A 445 -16.44 -11.71 17.99
C LEU A 445 -15.71 -11.40 19.30
N ALA A 446 -14.47 -11.86 19.45
CA ALA A 446 -13.63 -11.55 20.62
C ALA A 446 -13.35 -10.04 20.71
N ALA A 447 -13.10 -9.38 19.58
CA ALA A 447 -12.90 -7.94 19.52
C ALA A 447 -14.15 -7.15 19.94
N LEU A 448 -15.33 -7.54 19.47
CA LEU A 448 -16.60 -6.92 19.88
C LEU A 448 -16.95 -7.21 21.34
N HIS A 449 -16.51 -8.35 21.87
CA HIS A 449 -16.64 -8.65 23.29
C HIS A 449 -15.75 -7.73 24.14
N LEU A 450 -14.50 -7.50 23.72
CA LEU A 450 -13.57 -6.58 24.39
C LEU A 450 -14.09 -5.13 24.44
N ASP A 451 -14.76 -4.71 23.37
CA ASP A 451 -15.39 -3.38 23.28
C ASP A 451 -16.75 -3.32 24.02
N GLY A 452 -17.27 -4.45 24.49
CA GLY A 452 -18.55 -4.53 25.20
C GLY A 452 -19.79 -4.46 24.30
N ARG A 453 -19.63 -4.32 22.98
CA ARG A 453 -20.74 -4.25 22.02
C ARG A 453 -21.50 -5.56 21.85
N VAL A 454 -20.77 -6.67 21.81
CA VAL A 454 -21.37 -8.02 21.71
C VAL A 454 -20.82 -8.88 22.84
N PRO A 455 -21.45 -8.85 24.03
CA PRO A 455 -21.08 -9.75 25.11
C PRO A 455 -21.15 -11.21 24.67
N SER A 456 -20.17 -12.00 25.06
CA SER A 456 -20.13 -13.44 24.80
C SER A 456 -20.01 -14.21 26.11
N GLN A 457 -20.71 -15.34 26.18
CA GLN A 457 -20.58 -16.33 27.25
C GLN A 457 -19.80 -17.58 26.77
N ASP A 458 -19.44 -17.65 25.47
CA ASP A 458 -18.61 -18.73 24.95
C ASP A 458 -17.19 -18.56 25.51
N ALA A 459 -16.76 -19.52 26.33
CA ALA A 459 -15.45 -19.52 26.97
C ALA A 459 -14.29 -19.39 25.97
N ARG A 460 -14.45 -19.88 24.74
CA ARG A 460 -13.42 -19.74 23.68
C ARG A 460 -13.28 -18.30 23.23
N ILE A 461 -14.40 -17.59 23.06
CA ILE A 461 -14.43 -16.18 22.66
C ILE A 461 -13.87 -15.29 23.77
N VAL A 462 -14.30 -15.54 25.02
CA VAL A 462 -13.79 -14.81 26.19
C VAL A 462 -12.28 -15.03 26.36
N GLY A 463 -11.82 -16.29 26.29
CA GLY A 463 -10.39 -16.58 26.39
C GLY A 463 -9.55 -15.98 25.27
N LEU A 464 -10.08 -15.93 24.03
CA LEU A 464 -9.42 -15.27 22.91
C LEU A 464 -9.39 -13.74 23.08
N ALA A 465 -10.47 -13.15 23.57
CA ALA A 465 -10.54 -11.74 23.92
C ALA A 465 -9.48 -11.37 24.96
N ASP A 466 -9.40 -12.13 26.06
CA ASP A 466 -8.37 -11.92 27.09
C ASP A 466 -6.95 -12.06 26.53
N ALA A 467 -6.73 -13.02 25.62
CA ALA A 467 -5.45 -13.19 24.96
C ALA A 467 -5.10 -12.00 24.06
N LEU A 468 -6.03 -11.53 23.23
CA LEU A 468 -5.85 -10.35 22.39
C LEU A 468 -5.56 -9.09 23.24
N ALA A 469 -6.33 -8.89 24.31
CA ALA A 469 -6.21 -7.71 25.17
C ALA A 469 -4.82 -7.56 25.79
N ARG A 470 -4.13 -8.66 26.11
CA ARG A 470 -2.74 -8.66 26.63
C ARG A 470 -1.72 -8.08 25.63
N HIS A 471 -2.03 -8.12 24.34
CA HIS A 471 -1.16 -7.63 23.27
C HIS A 471 -1.66 -6.30 22.64
N MET A 472 -2.76 -5.75 23.15
CA MET A 472 -3.30 -4.46 22.69
C MET A 472 -2.67 -3.30 23.46
N VAL A 473 -1.75 -2.60 22.81
CA VAL A 473 -1.25 -1.30 23.26
C VAL A 473 -2.36 -0.22 23.16
N PRO A 474 -2.29 0.89 23.90
CA PRO A 474 -3.36 1.91 23.90
C PRO A 474 -3.79 2.40 22.51
N PRO A 475 -2.89 2.68 21.54
CA PRO A 475 -3.28 3.06 20.18
C PRO A 475 -4.09 1.99 19.44
N VAL A 476 -3.79 0.71 19.68
CA VAL A 476 -4.53 -0.41 19.07
C VAL A 476 -5.93 -0.51 19.68
N ARG A 477 -6.04 -0.27 20.99
CA ARG A 477 -7.33 -0.25 21.69
C ARG A 477 -8.23 0.89 21.19
N GLU A 478 -7.67 2.08 21.02
CA GLU A 478 -8.39 3.23 20.45
C GLU A 478 -8.82 2.97 19.01
N ALA A 479 -7.92 2.44 18.17
CA ALA A 479 -8.25 2.06 16.80
C ALA A 479 -9.37 1.01 16.75
N LEU A 480 -9.34 0.03 17.66
CA LEU A 480 -10.40 -0.95 17.79
C LEU A 480 -11.74 -0.28 18.17
N GLN A 481 -11.76 0.55 19.21
CA GLN A 481 -12.97 1.27 19.65
C GLN A 481 -13.58 2.13 18.53
N ASN A 482 -12.75 2.79 17.73
CA ASN A 482 -13.21 3.58 16.58
C ASN A 482 -13.78 2.68 15.49
N ALA A 483 -13.10 1.57 15.16
CA ALA A 483 -13.58 0.63 14.14
C ALA A 483 -14.87 -0.07 14.55
N THR A 484 -15.01 -0.42 15.84
CA THR A 484 -16.24 -1.02 16.35
C THR A 484 -17.35 0.01 16.47
N ALA A 485 -17.07 1.28 16.79
CA ALA A 485 -18.07 2.34 16.88
C ALA A 485 -18.86 2.51 15.57
N ASP A 486 -18.16 2.44 14.44
CA ASP A 486 -18.72 2.56 13.10
C ASP A 486 -19.50 1.32 12.64
N LEU A 487 -19.27 0.17 13.26
CA LEU A 487 -19.88 -1.09 12.84
C LEU A 487 -21.39 -1.05 13.10
N ARG A 488 -22.19 -1.17 12.03
CA ARG A 488 -23.65 -1.18 12.12
C ARG A 488 -24.17 -2.61 12.20
N LEU A 489 -24.58 -3.03 13.39
CA LEU A 489 -25.27 -4.30 13.61
C LEU A 489 -26.72 -3.98 14.02
N ALA A 490 -27.63 -3.96 13.05
CA ALA A 490 -29.03 -3.54 13.24
C ALA A 490 -30.03 -4.71 13.14
N GLY A 491 -29.58 -5.90 12.75
CA GLY A 491 -30.42 -7.07 12.58
C GLY A 491 -30.91 -7.71 13.89
N ALA A 492 -31.89 -8.60 13.77
CA ALA A 492 -32.42 -9.39 14.88
C ALA A 492 -31.40 -10.37 15.49
N ASP A 493 -30.40 -10.79 14.70
CA ASP A 493 -29.24 -11.57 15.15
C ASP A 493 -27.93 -10.92 14.69
N PRO A 494 -27.36 -10.01 15.50
CA PRO A 494 -26.09 -9.35 15.23
C PRO A 494 -24.92 -10.31 14.96
N ARG A 495 -24.93 -11.51 15.54
CA ARG A 495 -23.83 -12.48 15.36
C ARG A 495 -23.89 -13.14 14.00
N ALA A 496 -25.09 -13.51 13.54
CA ALA A 496 -25.26 -14.07 12.21
C ALA A 496 -24.95 -13.04 11.10
N GLU A 497 -25.40 -11.79 11.29
CA GLU A 497 -25.11 -10.67 10.38
C GLU A 497 -23.60 -10.44 10.26
N LEU A 498 -22.90 -10.40 11.38
CA LEU A 498 -21.44 -10.26 11.43
C LEU A 498 -20.72 -11.43 10.74
N ALA A 499 -21.13 -12.67 11.01
CA ALA A 499 -20.51 -13.84 10.40
C ALA A 499 -20.69 -13.82 8.87
N HIS A 500 -21.85 -13.38 8.38
CA HIS A 500 -22.09 -13.17 6.96
C HIS A 500 -21.19 -12.06 6.37
N ALA A 501 -21.09 -10.91 7.04
CA ALA A 501 -20.24 -9.80 6.61
C ALA A 501 -18.75 -10.19 6.55
N VAL A 502 -18.25 -10.92 7.55
CA VAL A 502 -16.87 -11.44 7.57
C VAL A 502 -16.63 -12.45 6.44
N ARG A 503 -17.56 -13.38 6.19
CA ARG A 503 -17.47 -14.30 5.04
C ARG A 503 -17.42 -13.56 3.70
N ARG A 504 -18.33 -12.58 3.51
CA ARG A 504 -18.38 -11.77 2.30
C ARG A 504 -17.08 -11.00 2.09
N HIS A 505 -16.60 -10.30 3.11
CA HIS A 505 -15.37 -9.53 3.06
C HIS A 505 -14.15 -10.42 2.75
N ARG A 506 -14.01 -11.58 3.42
CA ARG A 506 -12.92 -12.52 3.14
C ARG A 506 -12.94 -13.01 1.70
N ARG A 507 -14.10 -13.39 1.17
CA ARG A 507 -14.24 -13.78 -0.25
C ARG A 507 -13.81 -12.64 -1.16
N ALA A 508 -14.30 -11.43 -0.94
CA ALA A 508 -13.97 -10.26 -1.73
C ALA A 508 -12.46 -9.94 -1.73
N VAL A 509 -11.79 -10.05 -0.58
CA VAL A 509 -10.32 -9.88 -0.48
C VAL A 509 -9.57 -10.91 -1.33
N HIS A 510 -10.05 -12.16 -1.43
CA HIS A 510 -9.45 -13.14 -2.32
C HIS A 510 -9.66 -12.81 -3.80
N HIS A 511 -10.84 -12.32 -4.20
CA HIS A 511 -11.06 -11.80 -5.56
C HIS A 511 -10.08 -10.65 -5.87
N THR A 512 -9.94 -9.69 -4.94
CA THR A 512 -8.99 -8.59 -5.05
C THR A 512 -7.54 -9.08 -5.19
N ALA A 513 -7.15 -10.12 -4.44
CA ALA A 513 -5.81 -10.68 -4.54
C ALA A 513 -5.53 -11.30 -5.91
N VAL A 514 -6.51 -11.98 -6.51
CA VAL A 514 -6.41 -12.51 -7.88
C VAL A 514 -6.29 -11.37 -8.91
N ARG A 515 -7.11 -10.31 -8.76
CA ARG A 515 -7.02 -9.10 -9.59
C ARG A 515 -5.66 -8.43 -9.44
N ALA A 516 -5.09 -8.38 -8.24
CA ALA A 516 -3.77 -7.83 -7.97
C ALA A 516 -2.65 -8.63 -8.65
N GLY A 517 -2.73 -9.96 -8.61
CA GLY A 517 -1.83 -10.84 -9.36
C GLY A 517 -1.93 -10.59 -10.87
N PHE A 518 -3.15 -10.48 -11.41
CA PHE A 518 -3.38 -10.14 -12.81
C PHE A 518 -2.84 -8.76 -13.19
N ALA A 519 -3.02 -7.76 -12.33
CA ALA A 519 -2.52 -6.42 -12.58
C ALA A 519 -1.00 -6.46 -12.83
N LEU A 520 -0.24 -7.17 -11.97
CA LEU A 520 1.21 -7.28 -12.09
C LEU A 520 1.69 -8.13 -13.27
N CYS A 521 1.04 -9.25 -13.57
CA CYS A 521 1.48 -10.13 -14.65
C CYS A 521 0.94 -9.70 -16.03
N GLY A 522 -0.14 -8.93 -16.07
CA GLY A 522 -0.82 -8.46 -17.28
C GLY A 522 -1.50 -9.56 -18.11
N GLY A 523 -1.35 -10.84 -17.77
CA GLY A 523 -1.75 -12.00 -18.59
C GLY A 523 -2.92 -12.78 -18.02
N LEU A 524 -4.08 -12.75 -18.68
CA LEU A 524 -5.28 -13.47 -18.21
C LEU A 524 -5.06 -15.00 -18.16
N ALA A 525 -4.49 -15.58 -19.22
CA ALA A 525 -4.16 -17.00 -19.27
C ALA A 525 -3.11 -17.43 -18.22
N VAL A 526 -2.16 -16.53 -17.89
CA VAL A 526 -1.17 -16.79 -16.84
C VAL A 526 -1.84 -16.75 -15.47
N SER A 527 -2.70 -15.76 -15.23
CA SER A 527 -3.46 -15.65 -13.98
C SER A 527 -4.38 -16.84 -13.74
N ASP A 528 -5.14 -17.27 -14.76
CA ASP A 528 -5.98 -18.48 -14.66
C ASP A 528 -5.13 -19.70 -14.30
N ARG A 529 -4.06 -19.97 -15.06
CA ARG A 529 -3.14 -21.08 -14.79
C ARG A 529 -2.56 -21.03 -13.38
N MET A 530 -2.07 -19.87 -12.94
CA MET A 530 -1.48 -19.71 -11.61
C MET A 530 -2.52 -19.88 -10.52
N GLN A 531 -3.71 -19.31 -10.66
CA GLN A 531 -4.77 -19.43 -9.68
C GLN A 531 -5.21 -20.89 -9.49
N ARG A 532 -5.23 -21.70 -10.57
CA ARG A 532 -5.51 -23.15 -10.50
C ARG A 532 -4.38 -23.96 -9.85
N MET A 533 -3.14 -23.48 -9.89
CA MET A 533 -1.99 -24.13 -9.25
C MET A 533 -1.82 -23.73 -7.77
N MET A 534 -2.40 -22.61 -7.36
CA MET A 534 -2.35 -22.14 -5.99
C MET A 534 -3.25 -22.98 -5.07
N PRO A 535 -2.95 -23.04 -3.76
CA PRO A 535 -3.81 -23.74 -2.80
C PRO A 535 -5.24 -23.19 -2.84
N ALA A 536 -6.22 -24.07 -2.88
CA ALA A 536 -7.62 -23.69 -2.86
C ALA A 536 -7.95 -22.89 -1.59
N VAL A 537 -8.71 -21.82 -1.75
CA VAL A 537 -9.19 -20.99 -0.64
C VAL A 537 -10.44 -21.63 -0.04
N PRO A 538 -10.46 -21.97 1.26
CA PRO A 538 -11.64 -22.57 1.88
C PRO A 538 -12.87 -21.67 1.77
N GLY A 539 -13.94 -22.17 1.15
CA GLY A 539 -15.21 -21.46 0.97
C GLY A 539 -15.30 -20.57 -0.27
N VAL A 540 -14.29 -20.57 -1.14
CA VAL A 540 -14.30 -19.83 -2.41
C VAL A 540 -13.91 -20.79 -3.53
N LEU A 541 -14.78 -20.91 -4.54
CA LEU A 541 -14.51 -21.76 -5.70
C LEU A 541 -13.46 -21.08 -6.59
N THR A 542 -12.53 -21.88 -7.11
CA THR A 542 -11.50 -21.36 -8.02
C THR A 542 -12.10 -20.82 -9.31
N ASP A 543 -13.14 -21.47 -9.84
CA ASP A 543 -13.84 -21.00 -11.03
C ASP A 543 -14.57 -19.67 -10.79
N ASP A 544 -15.11 -19.41 -9.59
CA ASP A 544 -15.70 -18.10 -9.24
C ASP A 544 -14.64 -16.98 -9.31
N LEU A 545 -13.43 -17.24 -8.82
CA LEU A 545 -12.33 -16.27 -8.86
C LEU A 545 -11.92 -15.95 -10.31
N ILE A 546 -11.94 -16.97 -11.18
CA ILE A 546 -11.57 -16.82 -12.59
C ILE A 546 -12.69 -16.10 -13.37
N ASP A 547 -13.95 -16.45 -13.11
CA ASP A 547 -15.11 -15.78 -13.73
C ASP A 547 -15.16 -14.30 -13.36
N ASP A 548 -14.89 -13.95 -12.10
CA ASP A 548 -14.72 -12.56 -11.66
C ASP A 548 -13.51 -11.90 -12.34
N LEU A 549 -12.36 -12.57 -12.41
CA LEU A 549 -11.17 -12.01 -13.03
C LEU A 549 -11.39 -11.68 -14.53
N ILE A 550 -12.07 -12.56 -15.27
CA ILE A 550 -12.41 -12.33 -16.68
C ILE A 550 -13.32 -11.10 -16.79
N THR A 551 -14.35 -11.03 -15.95
CA THR A 551 -15.29 -9.90 -15.90
C THR A 551 -14.58 -8.59 -15.55
N TYR A 552 -13.66 -8.63 -14.58
CA TYR A 552 -12.82 -7.50 -14.19
C TYR A 552 -11.89 -7.04 -15.32
N SER A 553 -11.29 -7.97 -16.07
CA SER A 553 -10.33 -7.66 -17.14
C SER A 553 -10.92 -6.87 -18.33
N VAL A 554 -12.25 -6.78 -18.42
CA VAL A 554 -12.97 -5.98 -19.41
C VAL A 554 -13.78 -4.84 -18.78
N SER A 555 -13.62 -4.62 -17.47
CA SER A 555 -14.36 -3.62 -16.73
C SER A 555 -13.82 -2.20 -16.93
N PRO A 556 -14.67 -1.16 -16.79
CA PRO A 556 -14.21 0.22 -16.75
C PRO A 556 -13.16 0.49 -15.67
N SER A 557 -13.27 -0.18 -14.51
CA SER A 557 -12.31 -0.05 -13.41
C SER A 557 -10.91 -0.51 -13.81
N TRP A 558 -10.79 -1.65 -14.49
CA TRP A 558 -9.51 -2.12 -15.01
C TRP A 558 -8.94 -1.20 -16.10
N MET A 559 -9.78 -0.75 -17.02
CA MET A 559 -9.37 0.18 -18.08
C MET A 559 -8.85 1.51 -17.51
N ALA A 560 -9.55 2.05 -16.50
CA ALA A 560 -9.11 3.25 -15.77
C ALA A 560 -7.79 3.00 -15.04
N LEU A 561 -7.65 1.84 -14.38
CA LEU A 561 -6.43 1.47 -13.69
C LEU A 561 -5.23 1.44 -14.64
N ARG A 562 -5.37 0.82 -15.82
CA ARG A 562 -4.29 0.76 -16.81
C ARG A 562 -3.81 2.16 -17.24
N LYS A 563 -4.73 3.10 -17.39
CA LYS A 563 -4.42 4.50 -17.72
C LYS A 563 -3.64 5.18 -16.61
N GLU A 564 -4.11 5.07 -15.37
CA GLU A 564 -3.44 5.64 -14.19
C GLU A 564 -2.03 5.07 -13.96
N LEU A 565 -1.86 3.78 -14.26
CA LEU A 565 -0.57 3.10 -14.17
C LEU A 565 0.36 3.39 -15.35
N GLY A 566 -0.12 4.06 -16.40
CA GLY A 566 0.67 4.34 -17.61
C GLY A 566 1.01 3.10 -18.43
N VAL A 567 0.17 2.06 -18.34
CA VAL A 567 0.33 0.78 -19.06
C VAL A 567 -0.72 0.59 -20.16
N ALA A 568 -1.68 1.51 -20.28
CA ALA A 568 -2.60 1.56 -21.40
C ALA A 568 -1.83 1.82 -22.70
N MET A 569 -2.23 1.16 -23.79
CA MET A 569 -1.68 1.44 -25.11
C MET A 569 -1.97 2.89 -25.48
N GLU A 570 -0.94 3.67 -25.80
CA GLU A 570 -1.17 5.00 -26.35
C GLU A 570 -1.92 4.88 -27.68
N PRO A 571 -2.91 5.76 -27.95
CA PRO A 571 -3.46 5.90 -29.28
C PRO A 571 -2.33 6.46 -30.16
N SER A 572 -1.53 5.56 -30.73
CA SER A 572 -0.53 5.93 -31.71
C SER A 572 -1.23 6.74 -32.79
N GLY A 573 -0.86 8.03 -32.92
CA GLY A 573 -1.29 8.87 -34.03
C GLY A 573 -0.90 8.32 -35.41
N ALA A 574 -0.12 7.21 -35.45
CA ALA A 574 0.13 6.40 -36.62
C ALA A 574 -0.55 5.03 -36.45
N ASN A 575 -1.68 4.84 -37.14
CA ASN A 575 -2.33 3.54 -37.26
C ASN A 575 -1.33 2.48 -37.78
N PRO A 576 -1.24 1.29 -37.16
CA PRO A 576 -0.50 0.20 -37.78
C PRO A 576 -1.15 -0.12 -39.13
N PRO A 577 -0.39 -0.29 -40.23
CA PRO A 577 -0.97 -0.64 -41.51
C PRO A 577 -1.67 -1.99 -41.36
N ILE A 578 -3.00 -1.98 -41.43
CA ILE A 578 -3.79 -3.18 -41.65
C ILE A 578 -3.49 -3.60 -43.09
N GLY A 579 -2.43 -4.38 -43.26
CA GLY A 579 -2.14 -5.07 -44.52
C GLY A 579 -3.39 -5.87 -44.89
N ARG A 580 -3.99 -5.50 -46.03
CA ARG A 580 -5.06 -6.26 -46.67
C ARG A 580 -4.50 -7.64 -47.00
N ALA A 581 -5.15 -8.69 -46.48
CA ALA A 581 -4.95 -10.05 -46.95
C ALA A 581 -5.69 -10.24 -48.29
#